data_AF-A0A2D3NDC3-F1
#
_entry.id   AF-A0A2D3NDC3-F1
#
_cell.length_a   1.000
_cell.length_b   1.000
_cell.length_c   1.000
_cell.angle_alpha   90.00
_cell.angle_beta   90.00
_cell.angle_gamma   90.00
#
_symmetry.space_group_name_H-M   'P 1'
#
loop_
_entity.id
_entity.type
_entity.pdbx_description
1 polymer ?
#
loop_
_entity_poly.entity_id
_entity_poly.type
_entity_poly.pdbx_seq_one_letter_code
_entity_poly.pdbx_strand_id
1 'polypeptide(L)'
;MADSFTPIYPESATIILDTTYFSKTFGVMLFQDAASGRILHRRFVRNETNKEYLEGLRCIEEGGTRIKAVVCDGHVGLLQAVTSCPVQMCQFHQLQIVRRLLTNNPHLPAGIKLLELMRSMFSIGKEEFTSGFDKWCDEWKEFLDERTLLISGKTTYTHRRLRSARRSVKTHLKGSVLKSV
;
A
#
# COMPACT_ATOMS: atom_id res chain seq x y z
N MET A 1 30.77 -13.08 12.26
CA MET A 1 30.71 -13.84 10.99
C MET A 1 29.56 -13.30 10.19
N ALA A 2 29.80 -12.71 9.03
CA ALA A 2 28.73 -12.22 8.17
C ALA A 2 28.14 -13.43 7.45
N ASP A 3 26.89 -13.75 7.78
CA ASP A 3 26.10 -14.80 7.14
C ASP A 3 26.10 -14.57 5.62
N SER A 4 26.68 -15.49 4.85
CA SER A 4 26.84 -15.34 3.40
C SER A 4 25.46 -15.43 2.76
N PHE A 5 24.85 -14.27 2.50
CA PHE A 5 23.59 -14.22 1.77
C PHE A 5 23.87 -14.41 0.29
N THR A 6 23.48 -15.57 -0.22
CA THR A 6 23.52 -15.88 -1.65
C THR A 6 22.08 -15.89 -2.16
N PRO A 7 21.65 -14.83 -2.86
CA PRO A 7 20.30 -14.78 -3.41
C PRO A 7 20.14 -15.82 -4.52
N ILE A 8 18.99 -16.51 -4.52
CA ILE A 8 18.57 -17.37 -5.62
C ILE A 8 17.52 -16.59 -6.40
N TYR A 9 17.85 -16.27 -7.65
CA TYR A 9 16.99 -15.51 -8.54
C TYR A 9 16.04 -16.44 -9.31
N PRO A 10 14.71 -16.34 -9.10
CA PRO A 10 13.73 -17.07 -9.91
C PRO A 10 13.64 -16.47 -11.32
N GLU A 11 13.04 -17.19 -12.28
CA GLU A 11 12.81 -16.67 -13.64
C GLU A 11 11.94 -15.40 -13.61
N SER A 12 10.96 -15.34 -12.70
CA SER A 12 10.10 -14.18 -12.54
C SER A 12 9.50 -14.08 -11.14
N ALA A 13 9.28 -12.86 -10.65
CA ALA A 13 8.78 -12.61 -9.30
C ALA A 13 7.92 -11.34 -9.21
N THR A 14 7.00 -11.31 -8.25
CA THR A 14 6.37 -10.08 -7.76
C THR A 14 7.12 -9.66 -6.51
N ILE A 15 7.67 -8.44 -6.50
CA ILE A 15 8.61 -8.03 -5.45
C ILE A 15 7.88 -7.23 -4.39
N ILE A 16 7.89 -7.71 -3.14
CA ILE A 16 7.47 -6.96 -1.97
C ILE A 16 8.70 -6.20 -1.44
N LEU A 17 8.57 -4.87 -1.37
CA LEU A 17 9.54 -3.96 -0.80
C LEU A 17 9.11 -3.57 0.60
N ASP A 18 10.01 -3.74 1.55
CA ASP A 18 9.82 -3.25 2.91
C ASP A 18 11.15 -2.79 3.51
N THR A 19 11.09 -1.76 4.36
CA THR A 19 12.26 -1.31 5.12
C THR A 19 11.92 -1.24 6.59
N THR A 20 12.67 -1.99 7.41
CA THR A 20 12.52 -1.97 8.86
C THR A 20 13.72 -1.28 9.51
N TYR A 21 13.47 -0.25 10.32
CA TYR A 21 14.50 0.40 11.14
C TYR A 21 14.61 -0.24 12.52
N PHE A 22 15.83 -0.53 12.92
CA PHE A 22 16.16 -1.04 14.26
C PHE A 22 16.79 0.05 15.14
N SER A 23 17.25 1.15 14.55
CA SER A 23 17.67 2.37 15.25
C SER A 23 17.49 3.60 14.36
N LYS A 24 17.74 4.80 14.89
CA LYS A 24 17.72 6.05 14.11
C LYS A 24 18.78 6.11 13.01
N THR A 25 19.75 5.19 13.00
CA THR A 25 20.87 5.18 12.05
C THR A 25 20.99 3.87 11.29
N PHE A 26 20.07 2.93 11.52
CA PHE A 26 20.19 1.57 11.00
C PHE A 26 18.82 0.98 10.67
N GLY A 27 18.65 0.65 9.40
CA GLY A 27 17.53 -0.11 8.87
C GLY A 27 17.98 -1.15 7.85
N VAL A 28 17.07 -2.07 7.55
CA VAL A 28 17.26 -3.13 6.57
C VAL A 28 16.13 -3.04 5.55
N MET A 29 16.51 -2.79 4.31
CA MET A 29 15.63 -2.84 3.14
C MET A 29 15.63 -4.25 2.57
N LEU A 30 14.45 -4.81 2.38
CA LEU A 30 14.23 -6.17 1.91
C LEU A 30 13.42 -6.17 0.61
N PHE A 31 13.81 -7.07 -0.28
CA PHE A 31 13.15 -7.33 -1.56
C PHE A 31 12.78 -8.81 -1.56
N GLN A 32 11.51 -9.09 -1.30
CA GLN A 32 11.01 -10.44 -1.12
C GLN A 32 10.17 -10.86 -2.33
N ASP A 33 10.36 -12.09 -2.82
CA ASP A 33 9.39 -12.68 -3.74
C ASP A 33 8.08 -12.97 -3.01
N ALA A 34 6.98 -12.37 -3.47
CA ALA A 34 5.66 -12.54 -2.88
C ALA A 34 5.19 -13.99 -2.89
N ALA A 35 5.55 -14.77 -3.92
CA ALA A 35 5.08 -16.15 -4.06
C ALA A 35 5.85 -17.12 -3.16
N SER A 36 7.19 -17.05 -3.17
CA SER A 36 8.00 -17.99 -2.41
C SER A 36 8.40 -17.50 -1.01
N GLY A 37 8.16 -16.22 -0.68
CA GLY A 37 8.63 -15.59 0.55
C GLY A 37 10.15 -15.45 0.65
N ARG A 38 10.91 -15.70 -0.42
CA ARG A 38 12.39 -15.66 -0.40
C ARG A 38 12.88 -14.24 -0.56
N ILE A 39 13.92 -13.89 0.18
CA ILE A 39 14.61 -12.62 0.00
C ILE A 39 15.51 -12.72 -1.23
N LEU A 40 15.25 -11.88 -2.24
CA LEU A 40 16.02 -11.80 -3.49
C LEU A 40 17.12 -10.75 -3.41
N HIS A 41 16.92 -9.72 -2.59
CA HIS A 41 17.92 -8.71 -2.31
C HIS A 41 17.70 -8.14 -0.90
N ARG A 42 18.80 -7.76 -0.24
CA ARG A 42 18.75 -7.03 1.04
C ARG A 42 19.83 -5.96 1.05
N ARG A 43 19.52 -4.83 1.68
CA ARG A 43 20.48 -3.74 1.85
C ARG A 43 20.37 -3.13 3.23
N PHE A 44 21.50 -2.88 3.86
CA PHE A 44 21.57 -2.09 5.08
C PHE A 44 21.56 -0.60 4.69
N VAL A 45 20.66 0.16 5.29
CA VAL A 45 20.44 1.57 4.97
C VAL A 45 20.43 2.41 6.24
N ARG A 46 20.89 3.65 6.13
CA ARG A 46 20.76 4.64 7.21
C ARG A 46 19.46 5.42 7.10
N ASN A 47 19.09 5.77 5.87
CA ASN A 47 17.86 6.45 5.50
C ASN A 47 17.37 5.82 4.19
N GLU A 48 16.07 5.75 3.98
CA GLU A 48 15.50 5.31 2.70
C GLU A 48 15.61 6.37 1.63
N THR A 49 16.08 5.96 0.46
CA THR A 49 16.04 6.77 -0.76
C THR A 49 15.46 5.97 -1.92
N ASN A 50 14.76 6.65 -2.83
CA ASN A 50 14.28 6.01 -4.06
C ASN A 50 15.43 5.37 -4.86
N LYS A 51 16.63 5.97 -4.81
CA LYS A 51 17.82 5.42 -5.46
C LYS A 51 18.16 4.01 -4.96
N GLU A 52 18.13 3.78 -3.65
CA GLU A 52 18.43 2.47 -3.06
C GLU A 52 17.40 1.41 -3.47
N TYR A 53 16.12 1.79 -3.52
CA TYR A 53 15.06 0.91 -4.01
C TYR A 53 15.30 0.52 -5.48
N LEU A 54 15.54 1.50 -6.35
CA LEU A 54 15.78 1.27 -7.78
C LEU A 54 17.05 0.45 -8.03
N GLU A 55 18.12 0.68 -7.26
CA GLU A 55 19.34 -0.14 -7.35
C GLU A 55 19.07 -1.59 -6.95
N GLY A 56 18.30 -1.84 -5.89
CA GLY A 56 17.96 -3.21 -5.48
C GLY A 56 17.08 -3.94 -6.51
N LEU A 57 16.12 -3.25 -7.13
CA LEU A 57 15.34 -3.82 -8.24
C LEU A 57 16.23 -4.15 -9.44
N ARG A 58 17.15 -3.25 -9.80
CA ARG A 58 18.11 -3.48 -10.89
C ARG A 58 19.00 -4.70 -10.63
N CYS A 59 19.49 -4.88 -9.39
CA CYS A 59 20.28 -6.07 -9.04
C CYS A 59 19.49 -7.38 -9.20
N ILE A 60 18.18 -7.36 -8.94
CA ILE A 60 17.31 -8.54 -9.13
C ILE A 60 17.14 -8.84 -10.63
N GLU A 61 16.96 -7.81 -11.46
CA GLU A 61 16.87 -7.96 -12.92
C GLU A 61 18.19 -8.43 -13.53
N GLU A 62 19.33 -7.87 -13.12
CA GLU A 62 20.68 -8.29 -13.52
C GLU A 62 20.97 -9.75 -13.12
N GLY A 63 20.37 -10.22 -12.03
CA GLY A 63 20.39 -11.61 -11.60
C GLY A 63 19.53 -12.56 -12.45
N GLY A 64 18.83 -12.04 -13.46
CA GLY A 64 18.01 -12.82 -14.40
C GLY A 64 16.53 -12.95 -14.01
N THR A 65 16.08 -12.27 -12.95
CA THR A 65 14.66 -12.29 -12.56
C THR A 65 13.86 -11.25 -13.34
N ARG A 66 12.81 -11.70 -14.06
CA ARG A 66 11.81 -10.80 -14.64
C ARG A 66 10.84 -10.29 -13.55
N ILE A 67 10.89 -9.00 -13.23
CA ILE A 67 9.99 -8.38 -12.26
C ILE A 67 8.61 -8.20 -12.88
N LYS A 68 7.59 -8.89 -12.34
CA LYS A 68 6.20 -8.81 -12.83
C LYS A 68 5.49 -7.56 -12.33
N ALA A 69 5.71 -7.23 -11.06
CA ALA A 69 5.14 -6.09 -10.37
C ALA A 69 5.93 -5.83 -9.10
N VAL A 70 5.78 -4.63 -8.56
CA VAL A 70 6.35 -4.21 -7.28
C VAL A 70 5.22 -3.85 -6.32
N VAL A 71 5.30 -4.37 -5.10
CA VAL A 71 4.42 -4.02 -3.98
C VAL A 71 5.25 -3.25 -2.97
N CYS A 72 4.89 -2.02 -2.66
CA CYS A 72 5.62 -1.19 -1.69
C CYS A 72 4.68 -0.57 -0.66
N ASP A 73 5.25 0.00 0.40
CA ASP A 73 4.49 0.91 1.27
C ASP A 73 3.99 2.12 0.46
N GLY A 74 2.98 2.84 0.96
CA GLY A 74 2.34 3.99 0.33
C GLY A 74 3.24 5.23 0.17
N HIS A 75 4.56 5.04 0.08
CA HIS A 75 5.51 6.09 -0.23
C HIS A 75 5.33 6.55 -1.68
N VAL A 76 4.61 7.66 -1.85
CA VAL A 76 4.24 8.23 -3.16
C VAL A 76 5.45 8.44 -4.07
N GLY A 77 6.59 8.86 -3.51
CA GLY A 77 7.82 9.06 -4.28
C GLY A 77 8.34 7.77 -4.93
N LEU A 78 8.20 6.63 -4.26
CA LEU A 78 8.66 5.33 -4.75
C LEU A 78 7.67 4.78 -5.79
N LEU A 79 6.37 4.91 -5.52
CA LEU A 79 5.31 4.57 -6.48
C LEU A 79 5.49 5.27 -7.83
N GLN A 80 5.98 6.51 -7.83
CA GLN A 80 6.24 7.30 -9.05
C GLN A 80 7.60 7.00 -9.68
N ALA A 81 8.59 6.61 -8.88
CA ALA A 81 9.96 6.35 -9.36
C ALA A 81 10.08 5.03 -10.13
N VAL A 82 9.28 4.02 -9.76
CA VAL A 82 9.26 2.73 -10.47
C VAL A 82 8.33 2.83 -11.66
N THR A 83 8.89 2.87 -12.86
CA THR A 83 8.15 3.01 -14.13
C THR A 83 8.25 1.79 -15.04
N SER A 84 9.17 0.86 -14.77
CA SER A 84 9.44 -0.31 -15.60
C SER A 84 8.39 -1.42 -15.49
N CYS A 85 7.60 -1.42 -14.41
CA CYS A 85 6.58 -2.43 -14.16
C CYS A 85 5.41 -1.84 -13.36
N PRO A 86 4.27 -2.55 -13.28
CA PRO A 86 3.16 -2.14 -12.41
C PRO A 86 3.59 -2.08 -10.95
N VAL A 87 3.17 -1.02 -10.25
CA VAL A 87 3.45 -0.82 -8.83
C VAL A 87 2.15 -0.74 -8.07
N GLN A 88 2.04 -1.45 -6.95
CA GLN A 88 0.87 -1.47 -6.09
C GLN A 88 1.25 -1.09 -4.66
N MET A 89 0.38 -0.34 -3.98
CA MET A 89 0.50 -0.19 -2.53
C MET A 89 0.14 -1.51 -1.83
N CYS A 90 0.93 -1.89 -0.83
CA CYS A 90 0.67 -3.03 0.02
C CYS A 90 -0.71 -2.95 0.68
N GLN A 91 -1.51 -4.01 0.54
CA GLN A 91 -2.86 -4.10 1.09
C GLN A 91 -2.89 -3.99 2.62
N PHE A 92 -1.88 -4.55 3.30
CA PHE A 92 -1.72 -4.42 4.74
C PHE A 92 -1.54 -2.95 5.14
N HIS A 93 -0.61 -2.23 4.51
CA HIS A 93 -0.40 -0.81 4.77
C HIS A 93 -1.63 0.03 4.44
N GLN A 94 -2.35 -0.30 3.35
CA GLN A 94 -3.61 0.34 3.00
C GLN A 94 -4.68 0.16 4.10
N LEU A 95 -4.83 -1.05 4.63
CA LEU A 95 -5.72 -1.31 5.77
C LEU A 95 -5.27 -0.52 7.01
N GLN A 96 -3.97 -0.45 7.31
CA GLN A 96 -3.46 0.32 8.45
C GLN A 96 -3.78 1.81 8.34
N ILE A 97 -3.67 2.40 7.15
CA ILE A 97 -4.07 3.81 6.91
C ILE A 97 -5.55 4.00 7.22
N VAL A 98 -6.42 3.11 6.71
CA VAL A 98 -7.86 3.21 6.97
C VAL A 98 -8.17 3.02 8.45
N ARG A 99 -7.57 2.03 9.13
CA ARG A 99 -7.73 1.82 10.57
C ARG A 99 -7.29 3.02 11.40
N ARG A 100 -6.19 3.69 11.03
CA ARG A 100 -5.77 4.93 11.71
C ARG A 100 -6.84 6.01 11.54
N LEU A 101 -7.44 6.13 10.36
CA LEU A 101 -8.46 7.15 10.09
C LEU A 101 -9.81 6.85 10.77
N LEU A 102 -10.26 5.59 10.80
CA LEU A 102 -11.57 5.19 11.31
C LEU A 102 -11.56 4.68 12.76
N THR A 103 -10.40 4.34 13.30
CA THR A 103 -10.20 3.48 14.49
C THR A 103 -10.55 2.00 14.25
N ASN A 104 -10.26 1.12 15.22
CA ASN A 104 -10.61 -0.31 15.13
C ASN A 104 -12.10 -0.59 15.33
N ASN A 105 -12.79 0.31 16.04
CA ASN A 105 -14.20 0.20 16.41
C ASN A 105 -14.91 1.53 16.04
N PRO A 106 -15.08 1.84 14.75
CA PRO A 106 -15.84 3.02 14.34
C PRO A 106 -17.29 2.92 14.81
N HIS A 107 -17.89 4.04 15.23
CA HIS A 107 -19.29 4.06 15.66
C HIS A 107 -20.26 4.44 14.53
N LEU A 108 -19.77 5.15 13.50
CA LEU A 108 -20.58 5.54 12.36
C LEU A 108 -20.84 4.31 11.47
N PRO A 109 -22.11 4.02 11.07
CA PRO A 109 -22.42 2.90 10.19
C PRO A 109 -21.60 2.90 8.89
N ALA A 110 -21.39 4.07 8.29
CA ALA A 110 -20.54 4.26 7.13
C ALA A 110 -19.09 3.79 7.37
N GLY A 111 -18.55 4.09 8.55
CA GLY A 111 -17.19 3.70 8.95
C GLY A 111 -17.09 2.21 9.27
N ILE A 112 -18.11 1.62 9.87
CA ILE A 112 -18.20 0.17 10.14
C ILE A 112 -18.17 -0.59 8.83
N LYS A 113 -19.10 -0.28 7.91
CA LYS A 113 -19.19 -0.93 6.59
C LYS A 113 -17.91 -0.78 5.77
N LEU A 114 -17.26 0.39 5.80
CA LEU A 114 -15.99 0.59 5.11
C LEU A 114 -14.89 -0.28 5.71
N LEU A 115 -14.79 -0.34 7.05
CA LEU A 115 -13.77 -1.15 7.70
C LEU A 115 -13.97 -2.65 7.47
N GLU A 116 -15.22 -3.12 7.43
CA GLU A 116 -15.55 -4.51 7.05
C GLU A 116 -15.11 -4.83 5.63
N LEU A 117 -15.45 -3.98 4.65
CA LEU A 117 -15.01 -4.13 3.28
C LEU A 117 -13.47 -4.11 3.16
N MET A 118 -12.80 -3.22 3.88
CA MET A 118 -11.33 -3.18 3.92
C MET A 118 -10.72 -4.45 4.51
N ARG A 119 -11.39 -5.12 5.45
CA ARG A 119 -10.92 -6.40 5.99
C ARG A 119 -11.14 -7.56 5.01
N SER A 120 -12.22 -7.53 4.22
CA SER A 120 -12.47 -8.57 3.22
C SER A 120 -11.52 -8.52 2.02
N MET A 121 -10.74 -7.45 1.85
CA MET A 121 -9.82 -7.28 0.71
C MET A 121 -8.78 -8.41 0.55
N PHE A 122 -8.46 -9.12 1.64
CA PHE A 122 -7.50 -10.23 1.63
C PHE A 122 -8.13 -11.56 1.18
N SER A 123 -9.46 -11.64 1.16
CA SER A 123 -10.20 -12.87 0.84
C SER A 123 -11.00 -12.78 -0.45
N ILE A 124 -11.25 -11.57 -0.97
CA ILE A 124 -12.03 -11.35 -2.19
C ILE A 124 -11.17 -10.84 -3.34
N GLY A 125 -11.64 -11.07 -4.56
CA GLY A 125 -10.97 -10.60 -5.77
C GLY A 125 -11.02 -9.09 -5.94
N LYS A 126 -10.12 -8.54 -6.77
CA LYS A 126 -10.07 -7.10 -7.09
C LYS A 126 -11.40 -6.55 -7.59
N GLU A 127 -12.06 -7.27 -8.51
CA GLU A 127 -13.32 -6.84 -9.11
C GLU A 127 -14.45 -6.76 -8.07
N GLU A 128 -14.56 -7.79 -7.22
CA GLU A 128 -15.54 -7.84 -6.14
C GLU A 128 -15.29 -6.73 -5.11
N PHE A 129 -14.05 -6.54 -4.68
CA PHE A 129 -13.68 -5.43 -3.79
C PHE A 129 -14.02 -4.06 -4.40
N THR A 130 -13.70 -3.87 -5.69
CA THR A 130 -13.94 -2.60 -6.39
C THR A 130 -15.43 -2.33 -6.49
N SER A 131 -16.23 -3.32 -6.87
CA SER A 131 -17.70 -3.20 -6.92
C SER A 131 -18.29 -2.92 -5.53
N GLY A 132 -17.81 -3.61 -4.49
CA GLY A 132 -18.23 -3.35 -3.11
C GLY A 132 -17.87 -1.93 -2.64
N PHE A 133 -16.69 -1.45 -3.02
CA PHE A 133 -16.22 -0.10 -2.65
C PHE A 133 -17.00 0.99 -3.39
N ASP A 134 -17.30 0.79 -4.67
CA ASP A 134 -18.11 1.73 -5.45
C ASP A 134 -19.55 1.81 -4.91
N LYS A 135 -20.17 0.66 -4.60
CA LYS A 135 -21.48 0.62 -3.92
C LYS A 135 -21.47 1.37 -2.59
N TRP A 136 -20.43 1.17 -1.78
CA TRP A 136 -20.26 1.92 -0.54
C TRP A 136 -20.10 3.42 -0.79
N CYS A 137 -19.34 3.83 -1.82
CA CYS A 137 -19.17 5.24 -2.17
C CYS A 137 -20.50 5.89 -2.58
N ASP A 138 -21.35 5.16 -3.29
CA ASP A 138 -22.66 5.64 -3.74
C ASP A 138 -23.65 5.71 -2.57
N GLU A 139 -23.73 4.66 -1.74
CA GLU A 139 -24.60 4.61 -0.55
C GLU A 139 -24.34 5.78 0.41
N TRP A 140 -23.07 6.10 0.65
CA TRP A 140 -22.67 7.11 1.65
C TRP A 140 -22.36 8.47 1.06
N LYS A 141 -22.67 8.72 -0.22
CA LYS A 141 -22.28 9.95 -0.92
C LYS A 141 -22.80 11.21 -0.23
N GLU A 142 -24.12 11.29 0.00
CA GLU A 142 -24.76 12.46 0.60
C GLU A 142 -24.25 12.71 2.02
N PHE A 143 -24.19 11.64 2.83
CA PHE A 143 -23.62 11.67 4.18
C PHE A 143 -22.18 12.22 4.17
N LEU A 144 -21.33 11.75 3.26
CA LEU A 144 -19.94 12.22 3.15
C LEU A 144 -19.81 13.67 2.67
N ASP A 145 -20.83 14.22 2.01
CA ASP A 145 -20.82 15.59 1.50
C ASP A 145 -21.43 16.59 2.49
N GLU A 146 -21.98 16.12 3.62
CA GLU A 146 -22.40 16.96 4.76
C GLU A 146 -21.30 17.95 5.18
N ARG A 147 -21.73 19.18 5.45
CA ARG A 147 -20.86 20.29 5.86
C ARG A 147 -21.34 20.91 7.16
N THR A 148 -20.39 21.23 8.03
CA THR A 148 -20.61 21.98 9.26
C THR A 148 -20.12 23.42 9.08
N LEU A 149 -20.95 24.39 9.46
CA LEU A 149 -20.57 25.81 9.55
C LEU A 149 -19.74 26.02 10.82
N LEU A 150 -18.54 26.57 10.66
CA LEU A 150 -17.67 26.93 11.77
C LEU A 150 -18.03 28.33 12.29
N ILE A 151 -17.63 28.61 13.53
CA ILE A 151 -17.79 29.93 14.18
C ILE A 151 -17.14 31.04 13.33
N SER A 152 -16.10 30.73 12.56
CA SER A 152 -15.43 31.64 11.63
C SER A 152 -16.24 32.00 10.36
N GLY A 153 -17.44 31.47 10.20
CA GLY A 153 -18.26 31.63 8.98
C GLY A 153 -17.85 30.73 7.82
N LYS A 154 -16.75 29.97 7.94
CA LYS A 154 -16.30 29.00 6.93
C LYS A 154 -17.01 27.67 7.10
N THR A 155 -17.23 26.94 6.01
CA THR A 155 -17.77 25.57 6.07
C THR A 155 -16.66 24.53 5.94
N THR A 156 -16.79 23.42 6.66
CA THR A 156 -15.91 22.25 6.55
C THR A 156 -16.75 20.99 6.39
N TYR A 157 -16.19 19.95 5.79
CA TYR A 157 -16.88 18.65 5.75
C TYR A 157 -17.03 18.10 7.17
N THR A 158 -18.19 17.55 7.48
CA THR A 158 -18.47 16.97 8.81
C THR A 158 -17.63 15.72 9.03
N HIS A 159 -17.59 14.82 8.04
CA HIS A 159 -16.94 13.50 8.15
C HIS A 159 -15.52 13.45 7.58
N ARG A 160 -14.66 14.43 7.92
CA ARG A 160 -13.33 14.61 7.29
C ARG A 160 -12.48 13.34 7.26
N ARG A 161 -12.41 12.61 8.38
CA ARG A 161 -11.57 11.40 8.49
C ARG A 161 -12.07 10.27 7.59
N LEU A 162 -13.39 10.05 7.55
CA LEU A 162 -14.01 9.05 6.69
C LEU A 162 -13.84 9.41 5.20
N ARG A 163 -13.95 10.69 4.85
CA ARG A 163 -13.64 11.18 3.48
C ARG A 163 -12.17 10.96 3.12
N SER A 164 -11.24 11.19 4.05
CA SER A 164 -9.82 10.89 3.85
C SER A 164 -9.58 9.39 3.65
N ALA A 165 -10.29 8.53 4.38
CA ALA A 165 -10.20 7.08 4.21
C ALA A 165 -10.69 6.65 2.82
N ARG A 166 -11.88 7.12 2.40
CA ARG A 166 -12.37 6.92 1.03
C ARG A 166 -11.36 7.39 -0.01
N ARG A 167 -10.80 8.60 0.15
CA ARG A 167 -9.83 9.15 -0.79
C ARG A 167 -8.59 8.27 -0.88
N SER A 168 -8.06 7.80 0.25
CA SER A 168 -6.91 6.90 0.28
C SER A 168 -7.18 5.62 -0.51
N VAL A 169 -8.31 4.95 -0.26
CA VAL A 169 -8.68 3.73 -1.00
C VAL A 169 -8.82 4.01 -2.49
N LYS A 170 -9.54 5.10 -2.85
CA LYS A 170 -9.76 5.48 -4.25
C LYS A 170 -8.47 5.80 -5.01
N THR A 171 -7.47 6.39 -4.35
CA THR A 171 -6.16 6.66 -4.97
C THR A 171 -5.43 5.36 -5.32
N HIS A 172 -5.40 4.39 -4.41
CA HIS A 172 -4.64 3.16 -4.60
C HIS A 172 -5.39 2.07 -5.39
N LEU A 173 -6.71 2.22 -5.60
CA LEU A 173 -7.47 1.42 -6.56
C LEU A 173 -7.23 1.81 -8.03
N LYS A 174 -6.88 3.07 -8.30
CA LYS A 174 -6.62 3.58 -9.65
C LYS A 174 -5.24 3.19 -10.18
N GLY A 175 -4.30 2.92 -9.29
CA GLY A 175 -3.01 2.33 -9.66
C GLY A 175 -3.16 0.84 -9.94
N SER A 176 -2.50 0.37 -10.99
CA SER A 176 -2.17 -1.04 -11.28
C SER A 176 -3.30 -2.02 -11.63
N VAL A 177 -3.42 -2.27 -12.95
CA VAL A 177 -3.29 -3.61 -13.57
C VAL A 177 -2.32 -4.44 -12.69
N LEU A 178 -2.69 -5.46 -11.89
CA LEU A 178 -3.28 -6.76 -12.18
C LEU A 178 -3.60 -7.50 -10.85
N LYS A 179 -4.29 -8.64 -11.03
CA LYS A 179 -4.73 -9.72 -10.12
C LYS A 179 -3.99 -9.89 -8.77
N SER A 180 -4.81 -10.29 -7.78
CA SER A 180 -4.47 -10.99 -6.53
C SER A 180 -3.03 -11.53 -6.49
N VAL A 181 -2.22 -10.90 -5.63
CA VAL A 181 -1.02 -11.50 -5.05
C VAL A 181 -1.47 -12.50 -3.99
#